data_AF-A0A0N7KGT3-F1
#
_entry.id   AF-A0A0N7KGT3-F1
#
_cell.length_a   1.000
_cell.length_b   1.000
_cell.length_c   1.000
_cell.angle_alpha   90.00
_cell.angle_beta   90.00
_cell.angle_gamma   90.00
#
_symmetry.space_group_name_H-M   'P 1'
#
loop_
_entity.id
_entity.type
_entity.pdbx_description
1 polymer ?
#
loop_
_entity_poly.entity_id
_entity_poly.type
_entity_poly.pdbx_seq_one_letter_code
_entity_poly.pdbx_strand_id
1 'polypeptide(L)'
;KNPNFVRPSHRLNEVQGWVKSGLRDFSISRASVEWGIPVPNDTKQTIYVWFDALLGYISALLDDGEKASLQQAVERGWPASLHLIGKDILRFHAVYWPAMLMSAGISVPDAVFGHGFLTKDGMKMGKSLGNTLEPKDLVNRFGVDSVRYFFLREVEFGNDGDYSEERFINIVNAHLANTIGNLLNRTLGLLKKNCKSTLAFDSIAAADGISLKDNVENLVDKAKDQFENLLLSSACETLMEIGNLGNLYIDEQAPWSCFKQGGESAEKAAKDLVIILETMRIIAIALSPITPSLSLRIYTQLGFTEDQFRTLRWEDTKWGGLKAGQVMMEPKPVFARIETETDEKDQSSSKATKGGKKKARSQGLVEA
;
A
#
# COMPACT_ATOMS: atom_id res chain seq x y z
N LYS A 1 -15.99 27.21 9.24
CA LYS A 1 -15.40 27.68 7.96
C LYS A 1 -14.90 26.51 7.12
N ASN A 2 -14.07 25.61 7.66
CA ASN A 2 -13.68 24.36 6.98
C ASN A 2 -14.16 23.14 7.79
N PRO A 3 -15.18 22.38 7.36
CA PRO A 3 -15.64 21.17 8.05
C PRO A 3 -14.66 19.99 7.93
N ASN A 4 -13.71 20.05 7.00
CA ASN A 4 -12.71 19.00 6.75
C ASN A 4 -11.34 19.31 7.38
N PHE A 5 -11.25 20.37 8.20
CA PHE A 5 -9.98 20.75 8.84
C PHE A 5 -9.45 19.67 9.78
N VAL A 6 -10.33 18.95 10.50
CA VAL A 6 -9.93 17.79 11.32
C VAL A 6 -10.63 16.55 10.78
N ARG A 7 -9.84 15.52 10.50
CA ARG A 7 -10.29 14.24 9.96
C ARG A 7 -9.76 13.08 10.82
N PRO A 8 -10.48 11.95 10.90
CA PRO A 8 -11.87 11.74 10.48
C PRO A 8 -12.88 12.55 11.33
N SER A 9 -14.16 12.54 10.94
CA SER A 9 -15.21 13.40 11.53
C SER A 9 -15.38 13.24 13.05
N HIS A 10 -15.17 12.05 13.60
CA HIS A 10 -15.23 11.83 15.04
C HIS A 10 -14.11 12.57 15.81
N ARG A 11 -12.94 12.78 15.20
CA ARG A 11 -11.86 13.61 15.76
C ARG A 11 -12.20 15.09 15.75
N LEU A 12 -12.90 15.55 14.72
CA LEU A 12 -13.42 16.91 14.71
C LEU A 12 -14.39 17.15 15.88
N ASN A 13 -15.29 16.19 16.15
CA ASN A 13 -16.22 16.28 17.28
C ASN A 13 -15.49 16.38 18.62
N GLU A 14 -14.43 15.58 18.80
CA GLU A 14 -13.55 15.61 19.98
C GLU A 14 -12.90 17.00 20.15
N VAL A 15 -12.29 17.54 19.10
CA VAL A 15 -11.66 18.88 19.09
C VAL A 15 -12.68 19.97 19.39
N GLN A 16 -13.87 19.92 18.78
CA GLN A 16 -14.93 20.87 19.04
C GLN A 16 -15.42 20.79 20.49
N GLY A 17 -15.49 19.59 21.07
CA GLY A 17 -15.83 19.39 22.48
C GLY A 17 -14.84 20.10 23.41
N TRP A 18 -13.54 19.99 23.14
CA TRP A 18 -12.51 20.72 23.92
C TRP A 18 -12.69 22.23 23.85
N VAL A 19 -12.90 22.78 22.65
CA VAL A 19 -13.05 24.22 22.45
C VAL A 19 -14.33 24.75 23.12
N LYS A 20 -15.46 24.04 22.99
CA LYS A 20 -16.74 24.42 23.61
C LYS A 20 -16.69 24.38 25.13
N SER A 21 -15.86 23.51 25.71
CA SER A 21 -15.69 23.41 27.16
C SER A 21 -14.88 24.56 27.77
N GLY A 22 -14.32 25.44 26.94
CA GLY A 22 -13.44 26.52 27.34
C GLY A 22 -11.97 26.09 27.35
N LEU A 23 -11.12 26.98 26.84
CA LEU A 23 -9.67 26.79 26.81
C LEU A 23 -9.02 27.57 27.97
N ARG A 24 -7.89 27.06 28.45
CA ARG A 24 -7.02 27.76 29.41
C ARG A 24 -5.70 28.07 28.73
N ASP A 25 -5.04 29.12 29.20
CA ASP A 25 -3.67 29.40 28.81
C ASP A 25 -2.78 28.17 29.12
N PHE A 26 -1.85 27.90 28.21
CA PHE A 26 -0.88 26.84 28.39
C PHE A 26 0.53 27.44 28.47
N SER A 27 1.36 26.87 29.34
CA SER A 27 2.72 27.37 29.54
C SER A 27 3.63 26.96 28.38
N ILE A 28 4.24 27.95 27.74
CA ILE A 28 5.16 27.80 26.59
C ILE A 28 6.64 27.76 26.97
N SER A 29 6.98 27.85 28.26
CA SER A 29 8.37 27.77 28.75
C SER A 29 8.47 26.91 30.01
N ARG A 30 9.69 26.50 30.38
CA ARG A 30 9.99 25.80 31.63
C ARG A 30 11.25 26.39 32.27
N ALA A 31 11.21 26.55 33.59
CA ALA A 31 12.41 26.82 34.37
C ALA A 31 13.17 25.49 34.61
N SER A 32 14.49 25.58 34.75
CA SER A 32 15.34 24.47 35.21
C SER A 32 15.36 23.22 34.31
N VAL A 33 15.13 23.39 33.01
CA VAL A 33 15.37 22.36 31.99
C VAL A 33 16.57 22.82 31.15
N GLU A 34 17.72 22.16 31.32
CA GLU A 34 18.97 22.53 30.63
C GLU A 34 18.94 22.18 29.13
N TRP A 35 18.22 21.12 28.76
CA TRP A 35 18.12 20.66 27.37
C TRP A 35 16.88 21.26 26.68
N GLY A 36 17.07 22.37 25.95
CA GLY A 36 16.03 23.00 25.15
C GLY A 36 16.50 24.31 24.52
N ILE A 37 15.65 24.91 23.69
CA ILE A 37 15.92 26.23 23.08
C ILE A 37 15.70 27.31 24.15
N PRO A 38 16.66 28.20 24.44
CA PRO A 38 16.46 29.30 25.37
C PRO A 38 15.34 30.24 24.91
N VAL A 39 14.53 30.75 25.85
CA VAL A 39 13.54 31.78 25.51
C VAL A 39 14.28 33.06 25.08
N PRO A 40 13.89 33.72 23.97
CA PRO A 40 14.49 34.98 23.56
C PRO A 40 14.44 36.00 24.69
N ASN A 41 15.59 36.56 25.03
CA ASN A 41 15.78 37.53 26.13
C ASN A 41 15.56 36.99 27.56
N ASP A 42 15.40 35.68 27.76
CA ASP A 42 15.40 35.04 29.10
C ASP A 42 16.08 33.66 29.06
N THR A 43 17.38 33.63 29.33
CA THR A 43 18.19 32.40 29.32
C THR A 43 17.94 31.49 30.54
N LYS A 44 17.13 31.91 31.52
CA LYS A 44 16.75 31.07 32.67
C LYS A 44 15.58 30.14 32.35
N GLN A 45 14.93 30.37 31.21
CA GLN A 45 13.78 29.63 30.73
C GLN A 45 14.14 28.95 29.40
N THR A 46 13.63 27.75 29.21
CA THR A 46 13.68 27.06 27.91
C THR A 46 12.27 26.92 27.34
N ILE A 47 12.18 26.98 26.01
CA ILE A 47 10.93 26.81 25.27
C ILE A 47 10.38 25.41 25.51
N TYR A 48 9.09 25.32 25.79
CA TYR A 48 8.41 24.05 25.98
C TYR A 48 8.40 23.23 24.69
N VAL A 49 8.67 21.93 24.80
CA VAL A 49 8.86 21.02 23.65
C VAL A 49 7.74 21.08 22.60
N TRP A 50 6.48 21.29 22.99
CA TRP A 50 5.39 21.38 22.00
C TRP A 50 5.33 22.72 21.29
N PHE A 51 5.84 23.79 21.90
CA PHE A 51 5.99 25.06 21.20
C PHE A 51 7.12 24.96 20.16
N ASP A 52 8.22 24.31 20.52
CA ASP A 52 9.37 24.07 19.65
C ASP A 52 9.05 23.06 18.52
N ALA A 53 8.63 21.83 18.85
CA ALA A 53 8.48 20.73 17.90
C ALA A 53 7.51 21.04 16.74
N LEU A 54 6.46 21.84 16.98
CA LEU A 54 5.51 22.26 15.95
C LEU A 54 6.14 23.20 14.91
N LEU A 55 7.15 23.98 15.30
CA LEU A 55 7.91 24.82 14.35
C LEU A 55 8.70 23.98 13.35
N GLY A 56 8.97 22.71 13.66
CA GLY A 56 9.60 21.74 12.76
C GLY A 56 8.93 21.66 11.39
N TYR A 57 7.60 21.83 11.31
CA TYR A 57 6.87 21.84 10.04
C TYR A 57 7.24 23.01 9.13
N ILE A 58 7.56 24.16 9.72
CA ILE A 58 7.93 25.36 9.00
C ILE A 58 9.43 25.33 8.71
N SER A 59 10.26 25.00 9.68
CA SER A 59 11.71 25.01 9.51
C SER A 59 12.17 23.99 8.46
N ALA A 60 11.49 22.85 8.32
CA ALA A 60 11.79 21.83 7.31
C ALA A 60 11.56 22.30 5.86
N LEU A 61 10.96 23.46 5.63
CA LEU A 61 10.82 24.07 4.30
C LEU A 61 12.07 24.84 3.86
N LEU A 62 13.02 25.08 4.77
CA LEU A 62 14.29 25.73 4.49
C LEU A 62 15.37 24.68 4.19
N ASP A 63 16.35 25.06 3.38
CA ASP A 63 17.49 24.17 3.10
C ASP A 63 18.51 24.19 4.25
N ASP A 64 19.24 23.09 4.40
CA ASP A 64 20.29 22.98 5.41
C ASP A 64 21.34 24.09 5.25
N GLY A 65 21.62 24.81 6.34
CA GLY A 65 22.61 25.89 6.37
C GLY A 65 22.07 27.26 5.96
N GLU A 66 20.80 27.37 5.57
CA GLU A 66 20.18 28.68 5.33
C GLU A 66 19.92 29.45 6.63
N LYS A 67 19.89 30.78 6.50
CA LYS A 67 19.51 31.64 7.63
C LYS A 67 18.02 31.45 7.91
N ALA A 68 17.69 31.08 9.14
CA ALA A 68 16.30 30.92 9.57
C ALA A 68 15.46 32.17 9.25
N SER A 69 14.41 31.98 8.43
CA SER A 69 13.48 33.02 8.02
C SER A 69 12.08 32.44 7.85
N LEU A 70 11.15 32.96 8.65
CA LEU A 70 9.76 32.54 8.62
C LEU A 70 9.08 32.87 7.29
N GLN A 71 9.37 34.04 6.72
CA GLN A 71 8.82 34.46 5.44
C GLN A 71 9.26 33.54 4.30
N GLN A 72 10.55 33.20 4.24
CA GLN A 72 11.07 32.29 3.22
C GLN A 72 10.48 30.89 3.34
N ALA A 73 10.35 30.39 4.58
CA ALA A 73 9.70 29.10 4.82
C ALA A 73 8.25 29.12 4.31
N VAL A 74 7.52 30.22 4.56
CA VAL A 74 6.13 30.35 4.11
C VAL A 74 6.04 30.37 2.58
N GLU A 75 6.90 31.13 1.90
CA GLU A 75 6.93 31.24 0.44
C GLU A 75 7.28 29.93 -0.28
N ARG A 76 7.90 28.96 0.40
CA ARG A 76 8.37 27.69 -0.18
C ARG A 76 7.36 26.55 -0.19
N GLY A 77 6.23 26.69 0.51
CA GLY A 77 5.23 25.61 0.52
C GLY A 77 4.31 25.58 1.74
N TRP A 78 4.22 26.65 2.52
CA TRP A 78 3.23 26.76 3.58
C TRP A 78 1.94 27.43 3.04
N PRO A 79 0.73 27.03 3.49
CA PRO A 79 0.44 26.02 4.51
C PRO A 79 0.59 24.57 4.04
N ALA A 80 0.85 23.68 5.00
CA ALA A 80 0.78 22.24 4.73
C ALA A 80 -0.65 21.83 4.34
N SER A 81 -0.79 21.09 3.23
CA SER A 81 -2.09 20.59 2.79
C SER A 81 -2.66 19.50 3.71
N LEU A 82 -1.80 18.78 4.43
CA LEU A 82 -2.20 17.75 5.38
C LEU A 82 -1.12 17.54 6.45
N HIS A 83 -1.53 17.54 7.72
CA HIS A 83 -0.75 16.95 8.80
C HIS A 83 -1.32 15.57 9.16
N LEU A 84 -0.50 14.53 8.99
CA LEU A 84 -0.83 13.18 9.40
C LEU A 84 -0.18 12.88 10.76
N ILE A 85 -0.98 12.59 11.77
CA ILE A 85 -0.53 12.42 13.15
C ILE A 85 -1.27 11.30 13.89
N GLY A 86 -0.71 10.81 14.99
CA GLY A 86 -1.43 9.97 15.95
C GLY A 86 -2.49 10.76 16.73
N LYS A 87 -3.58 10.10 17.12
CA LYS A 87 -4.68 10.70 17.88
C LYS A 87 -4.27 11.33 19.22
N ASP A 88 -3.20 10.85 19.83
CA ASP A 88 -2.68 11.32 21.12
C ASP A 88 -2.13 12.74 21.08
N ILE A 89 -1.63 13.17 19.93
CA ILE A 89 -1.07 14.51 19.75
C ILE A 89 -2.04 15.46 19.04
N LEU A 90 -3.30 15.04 18.85
CA LEU A 90 -4.32 15.79 18.13
C LEU A 90 -4.57 17.19 18.70
N ARG A 91 -4.61 17.34 20.04
CA ARG A 91 -4.83 18.64 20.67
C ARG A 91 -3.73 19.65 20.32
N PHE A 92 -2.48 19.21 20.23
CA PHE A 92 -1.37 20.08 19.85
C PHE A 92 -1.54 20.59 18.41
N HIS A 93 -1.98 19.75 17.48
CA HIS A 93 -2.05 20.07 16.06
C HIS A 93 -3.35 20.75 15.62
N ALA A 94 -4.46 20.47 16.32
CA ALA A 94 -5.79 20.98 15.96
C ALA A 94 -6.27 22.14 16.84
N VAL A 95 -5.59 22.43 17.96
CA VAL A 95 -5.93 23.53 18.87
C VAL A 95 -4.77 24.48 19.07
N TYR A 96 -3.64 23.99 19.61
CA TYR A 96 -2.53 24.88 19.98
C TYR A 96 -1.79 25.42 18.77
N TRP A 97 -1.47 24.55 17.80
CA TRP A 97 -0.76 24.96 16.60
C TRP A 97 -1.52 26.00 15.77
N PRO A 98 -2.83 25.83 15.49
CA PRO A 98 -3.60 26.86 14.80
C PRO A 98 -3.66 28.16 15.61
N ALA A 99 -3.79 28.11 16.94
CA ALA A 99 -3.80 29.31 17.78
C ALA A 99 -2.46 30.07 17.73
N MET A 100 -1.33 29.35 17.78
CA MET A 100 0.01 29.91 17.63
C MET A 100 0.19 30.59 16.26
N LEU A 101 -0.20 29.91 15.19
CA LEU A 101 -0.13 30.44 13.82
C LEU A 101 -1.02 31.67 13.63
N MET A 102 -2.26 31.62 14.12
CA MET A 102 -3.18 32.76 14.09
C MET A 102 -2.61 33.95 14.87
N SER A 103 -2.00 33.72 16.03
CA SER A 103 -1.32 34.77 16.81
C SER A 103 -0.14 35.37 16.06
N ALA A 104 0.57 34.57 15.25
CA ALA A 104 1.67 35.02 14.42
C ALA A 104 1.23 35.64 13.08
N GLY A 105 -0.08 35.65 12.77
CA GLY A 105 -0.60 36.14 11.49
C GLY A 105 -0.31 35.23 10.29
N ILE A 106 -0.10 33.93 10.53
CA ILE A 106 0.26 32.94 9.51
C ILE A 106 -0.94 32.03 9.22
N SER A 107 -1.08 31.62 7.96
CA SER A 107 -2.09 30.65 7.54
C SER A 107 -1.99 29.35 8.35
N VAL A 108 -3.13 28.76 8.67
CA VAL A 108 -3.20 27.43 9.30
C VAL A 108 -3.11 26.33 8.24
N PRO A 109 -2.75 25.07 8.60
CA PRO A 109 -2.78 23.95 7.68
C PRO A 109 -4.16 23.76 7.05
N ASP A 110 -4.24 23.15 5.86
CA ASP A 110 -5.54 22.90 5.22
C ASP A 110 -6.33 21.79 5.95
N ALA A 111 -5.62 20.77 6.45
CA ALA A 111 -6.20 19.66 7.20
C ALA A 111 -5.23 19.00 8.20
N VAL A 112 -5.79 18.41 9.25
CA VAL A 112 -5.13 17.55 10.23
C VAL A 112 -5.88 16.22 10.28
N PHE A 113 -5.17 15.12 10.06
CA PHE A 113 -5.72 13.77 10.17
C PHE A 113 -5.11 13.02 11.35
N GLY A 114 -5.96 12.63 12.31
CA GLY A 114 -5.57 11.88 13.50
C GLY A 114 -5.86 10.38 13.36
N HIS A 115 -4.84 9.56 13.08
CA HIS A 115 -4.96 8.10 13.00
C HIS A 115 -4.95 7.44 14.39
N GLY A 116 -5.49 6.22 14.47
CA GLY A 116 -5.54 5.45 15.71
C GLY A 116 -4.22 4.77 16.08
N PHE A 117 -4.27 4.01 17.17
CA PHE A 117 -3.18 3.19 17.67
C PHE A 117 -3.20 1.78 17.10
N LEU A 118 -2.07 1.09 17.20
CA LEU A 118 -1.97 -0.33 16.89
C LEU A 118 -1.94 -1.17 18.17
N THR A 119 -2.65 -2.29 18.14
CA THR A 119 -2.55 -3.39 19.12
C THR A 119 -1.96 -4.63 18.47
N LYS A 120 -1.54 -5.59 19.29
CA LYS A 120 -1.13 -6.93 18.87
C LYS A 120 -1.97 -7.96 19.59
N ASP A 121 -2.66 -8.82 18.84
CA ASP A 121 -3.53 -9.87 19.37
C ASP A 121 -4.56 -9.32 20.39
N GLY A 122 -5.12 -8.14 20.09
CA GLY A 122 -6.06 -7.41 20.95
C GLY A 122 -5.44 -6.75 22.19
N MET A 123 -4.12 -6.85 22.39
CA MET A 123 -3.42 -6.27 23.53
C MET A 123 -2.63 -5.02 23.16
N LYS A 124 -2.60 -4.05 24.08
CA LYS A 124 -1.72 -2.89 23.96
C LYS A 124 -0.26 -3.38 23.90
N MET A 125 0.48 -2.88 22.91
CA MET A 125 1.91 -3.19 22.79
C MET A 125 2.69 -2.56 23.94
N GLY A 126 3.61 -3.31 24.52
CA GLY A 126 4.51 -2.82 25.55
C GLY A 126 5.69 -3.76 25.80
N LYS A 127 6.88 -3.18 25.99
CA LYS A 127 8.11 -3.94 26.26
C LYS A 127 7.98 -4.90 27.44
N SER A 128 7.23 -4.51 28.48
CA SER A 128 7.00 -5.34 29.67
C SER A 128 6.16 -6.60 29.40
N LEU A 129 5.31 -6.59 28.37
CA LEU A 129 4.49 -7.74 27.96
C LEU A 129 5.18 -8.60 26.90
N GLY A 130 6.34 -8.18 26.38
CA GLY A 130 7.05 -8.88 25.31
C GLY A 130 6.30 -8.95 23.97
N ASN A 131 5.22 -8.17 23.81
CA ASN A 131 4.34 -8.20 22.65
C ASN A 131 4.56 -7.02 21.68
N THR A 132 5.69 -6.34 21.77
CA THR A 132 6.05 -5.24 20.85
C THR A 132 6.20 -5.76 19.42
N LEU A 133 5.68 -5.00 18.45
CA LEU A 133 5.96 -5.21 17.04
C LEU A 133 7.09 -4.30 16.60
N GLU A 134 8.25 -4.89 16.32
CA GLU A 134 9.39 -4.17 15.74
C GLU A 134 9.24 -4.14 14.21
N PRO A 135 9.08 -2.96 13.58
CA PRO A 135 8.82 -2.89 12.12
C PRO A 135 9.92 -3.51 11.28
N LYS A 136 11.19 -3.41 11.72
CA LYS A 136 12.33 -4.02 11.02
C LYS A 136 12.23 -5.53 10.99
N ASP A 137 11.78 -6.15 12.08
CA ASP A 137 11.65 -7.60 12.15
C ASP A 137 10.52 -8.10 11.24
N LEU A 138 9.39 -7.38 11.20
CA LEU A 138 8.32 -7.67 10.25
C LEU A 138 8.78 -7.55 8.80
N VAL A 139 9.50 -6.48 8.45
CA VAL A 139 10.01 -6.27 7.10
C VAL A 139 11.05 -7.33 6.71
N ASN A 140 11.94 -7.71 7.63
CA ASN A 140 12.93 -8.75 7.38
C ASN A 140 12.27 -10.12 7.17
N ARG A 141 11.20 -10.43 7.92
CA ARG A 141 10.49 -11.71 7.82
C ARG A 141 9.58 -11.79 6.61
N PHE A 142 8.82 -10.73 6.31
CA PHE A 142 7.71 -10.79 5.35
C PHE A 142 7.88 -9.89 4.13
N GLY A 143 8.90 -9.02 4.12
CA GLY A 143 9.15 -8.06 3.06
C GLY A 143 8.36 -6.76 3.20
N VAL A 144 8.93 -5.67 2.68
CA VAL A 144 8.42 -4.29 2.84
C VAL A 144 7.01 -4.11 2.29
N ASP A 145 6.71 -4.67 1.11
CA ASP A 145 5.40 -4.51 0.47
C ASP A 145 4.30 -5.24 1.24
N SER A 146 4.58 -6.42 1.79
CA SER A 146 3.64 -7.18 2.61
C SER A 146 3.26 -6.40 3.87
N VAL A 147 4.25 -5.81 4.54
CA VAL A 147 4.04 -4.99 5.75
C VAL A 147 3.22 -3.75 5.42
N ARG A 148 3.61 -3.00 4.38
CA ARG A 148 2.86 -1.80 3.94
C ARG A 148 1.43 -2.15 3.55
N TYR A 149 1.25 -3.19 2.72
CA TYR A 149 -0.05 -3.61 2.25
C TYR A 149 -0.96 -4.00 3.41
N PHE A 150 -0.50 -4.84 4.33
CA PHE A 150 -1.31 -5.27 5.45
C PHE A 150 -1.80 -4.09 6.29
N PHE A 151 -0.92 -3.20 6.75
CA PHE A 151 -1.34 -2.10 7.61
C PHE A 151 -2.25 -1.08 6.90
N LEU A 152 -2.08 -0.88 5.58
CA LEU A 152 -2.95 0.00 4.81
C LEU A 152 -4.29 -0.64 4.43
N ARG A 153 -4.32 -1.97 4.25
CA ARG A 153 -5.52 -2.74 3.92
C ARG A 153 -6.37 -3.06 5.14
N GLU A 154 -5.76 -3.51 6.21
CA GLU A 154 -6.45 -4.11 7.35
C GLU A 154 -6.87 -3.06 8.39
N VAL A 155 -6.07 -2.02 8.58
CA VAL A 155 -6.41 -0.97 9.54
C VAL A 155 -7.30 0.07 8.86
N GLU A 156 -8.53 0.21 9.34
CA GLU A 156 -9.40 1.31 8.93
C GLU A 156 -8.78 2.63 9.39
N PHE A 157 -8.27 3.41 8.43
CA PHE A 157 -7.45 4.56 8.73
C PHE A 157 -8.24 5.63 9.50
N GLY A 158 -7.79 5.99 10.69
CA GLY A 158 -8.50 6.84 11.64
C GLY A 158 -8.95 6.11 12.92
N ASN A 159 -9.17 4.79 12.81
CA ASN A 159 -9.50 3.92 13.93
C ASN A 159 -8.25 3.23 14.48
N ASP A 160 -8.40 2.61 15.65
CA ASP A 160 -7.37 1.73 16.19
C ASP A 160 -7.37 0.42 15.38
N GLY A 161 -6.18 -0.10 15.10
CA GLY A 161 -5.98 -1.33 14.33
C GLY A 161 -5.32 -2.41 15.16
N ASP A 162 -5.47 -3.66 14.74
CA ASP A 162 -4.85 -4.82 15.38
C ASP A 162 -3.99 -5.59 14.39
N TYR A 163 -2.87 -6.10 14.88
CA TYR A 163 -2.04 -7.06 14.16
C TYR A 163 -2.15 -8.44 14.81
N SER A 164 -2.45 -9.42 13.97
CA SER A 164 -2.27 -10.85 14.21
C SER A 164 -1.43 -11.40 13.07
N GLU A 165 -0.42 -12.20 13.37
CA GLU A 165 0.46 -12.79 12.35
C GLU A 165 -0.32 -13.73 11.42
N GLU A 166 -1.26 -14.50 11.97
CA GLU A 166 -2.14 -15.37 11.17
C GLU A 166 -2.95 -14.54 10.17
N ARG A 167 -3.60 -13.47 10.64
CA ARG A 167 -4.39 -12.58 9.79
C ARG A 167 -3.52 -11.89 8.73
N PHE A 168 -2.32 -11.48 9.13
CA PHE A 168 -1.32 -10.91 8.23
C PHE A 168 -1.01 -11.85 7.07
N ILE A 169 -0.61 -13.09 7.37
CA ILE A 169 -0.23 -14.08 6.37
C ILE A 169 -1.43 -14.38 5.46
N ASN A 170 -2.62 -14.56 6.02
CA ASN A 170 -3.84 -14.87 5.28
C ASN A 170 -4.20 -13.78 4.28
N ILE A 171 -4.23 -12.50 4.70
CA ILE A 171 -4.58 -11.37 3.83
C ILE A 171 -3.54 -11.19 2.73
N VAL A 172 -2.27 -11.18 3.10
CA VAL A 172 -1.17 -10.98 2.13
C VAL A 172 -1.16 -12.09 1.09
N ASN A 173 -1.31 -13.35 1.50
CA ASN A 173 -1.37 -14.47 0.58
C ASN A 173 -2.61 -14.43 -0.31
N ALA A 174 -3.79 -14.16 0.25
CA ALA A 174 -5.03 -14.10 -0.52
C ALA A 174 -4.97 -13.01 -1.60
N HIS A 175 -4.46 -11.83 -1.26
CA HIS A 175 -4.49 -10.68 -2.14
C HIS A 175 -3.27 -10.65 -3.07
N LEU A 176 -2.06 -10.59 -2.52
CA LEU A 176 -0.86 -10.36 -3.32
C LEU A 176 -0.38 -11.62 -4.04
N ALA A 177 -0.39 -12.77 -3.38
CA ALA A 177 0.02 -14.03 -4.01
C ALA A 177 -1.09 -14.59 -4.90
N ASN A 178 -2.28 -14.79 -4.34
CA ASN A 178 -3.33 -15.56 -4.99
C ASN A 178 -4.12 -14.75 -6.02
N THR A 179 -4.53 -13.53 -5.70
CA THR A 179 -5.36 -12.72 -6.61
C THR A 179 -4.49 -12.08 -7.70
N ILE A 180 -3.46 -11.34 -7.30
CA ILE A 180 -2.59 -10.59 -8.22
C ILE A 180 -1.51 -11.48 -8.84
N GLY A 181 -0.72 -12.16 -8.00
CA GLY A 181 0.43 -12.95 -8.44
C GLY A 181 0.06 -14.09 -9.38
N ASN A 182 -0.96 -14.88 -9.03
CA ASN A 182 -1.38 -16.01 -9.87
C ASN A 182 -2.01 -15.56 -11.19
N LEU A 183 -2.82 -14.50 -11.20
CA LEU A 183 -3.45 -13.99 -12.42
C LEU A 183 -2.38 -13.59 -13.45
N LEU A 184 -1.38 -12.82 -13.02
CA LEU A 184 -0.26 -12.43 -13.88
C LEU A 184 0.50 -13.66 -14.38
N ASN A 185 0.93 -14.53 -13.48
CA ASN A 185 1.78 -15.67 -13.83
C ASN A 185 1.08 -16.65 -14.78
N ARG A 186 -0.21 -16.93 -14.55
CA ARG A 186 -1.04 -17.79 -15.42
C ARG A 186 -1.19 -17.17 -16.81
N THR A 187 -1.46 -15.88 -16.88
CA THR A 187 -1.68 -15.16 -18.15
C THR A 187 -0.39 -15.08 -18.96
N LEU A 188 0.73 -14.71 -18.33
CA LEU A 188 2.05 -14.70 -18.95
C LEU A 188 2.49 -16.11 -19.39
N GLY A 189 2.19 -17.15 -18.61
CA GLY A 189 2.45 -18.53 -18.98
C GLY A 189 1.69 -18.99 -20.23
N LEU A 190 0.40 -18.62 -20.34
CA LEU A 190 -0.39 -18.87 -21.54
C LEU A 190 0.13 -18.09 -22.75
N LEU A 191 0.51 -16.82 -22.56
CA LEU A 191 1.08 -15.99 -23.61
C LEU A 191 2.42 -16.57 -24.11
N LYS A 192 3.31 -16.98 -23.20
CA LYS A 192 4.57 -17.62 -23.55
C LYS A 192 4.34 -18.88 -24.38
N LYS A 193 3.43 -19.74 -23.94
CA LYS A 193 3.16 -21.04 -24.59
C LYS A 193 2.55 -20.88 -25.98
N ASN A 194 1.59 -19.98 -26.15
CA ASN A 194 0.76 -19.92 -27.36
C ASN A 194 1.10 -18.74 -28.29
N CYS A 195 1.72 -17.68 -27.75
CA CYS A 195 2.00 -16.44 -28.46
C CYS A 195 3.48 -16.02 -28.41
N LYS A 196 4.39 -16.92 -27.99
CA LYS A 196 5.84 -16.67 -27.89
C LYS A 196 6.16 -15.38 -27.09
N SER A 197 5.41 -15.16 -26.01
CA SER A 197 5.53 -13.98 -25.14
C SER A 197 5.28 -12.63 -25.83
N THR A 198 4.71 -12.61 -27.03
CA THR A 198 4.49 -11.37 -27.81
C THR A 198 3.01 -11.08 -27.94
N LEU A 199 2.60 -9.84 -27.73
CA LEU A 199 1.21 -9.42 -27.92
C LEU A 199 0.85 -9.37 -29.40
N ALA A 200 -0.27 -9.99 -29.76
CA ALA A 200 -0.78 -9.98 -31.13
C ALA A 200 -1.62 -8.73 -31.47
N PHE A 201 -2.16 -8.05 -30.44
CA PHE A 201 -3.10 -6.95 -30.60
C PHE A 201 -2.76 -5.78 -29.67
N ASP A 202 -3.17 -4.58 -30.07
CA ASP A 202 -3.24 -3.44 -29.17
C ASP A 202 -4.34 -3.67 -28.13
N SER A 203 -4.09 -3.21 -26.90
CA SER A 203 -5.07 -3.35 -25.80
C SER A 203 -6.40 -2.64 -26.04
N ILE A 204 -6.40 -1.54 -26.79
CA ILE A 204 -7.64 -0.85 -27.20
C ILE A 204 -8.46 -1.72 -28.15
N ALA A 205 -7.80 -2.28 -29.18
CA ALA A 205 -8.47 -3.12 -30.17
C ALA A 205 -8.93 -4.45 -29.59
N ALA A 206 -8.17 -5.03 -28.65
CA ALA A 206 -8.54 -6.27 -27.98
C ALA A 206 -9.79 -6.11 -27.10
N ALA A 207 -9.96 -4.95 -26.45
CA ALA A 207 -11.03 -4.69 -25.49
C ALA A 207 -12.28 -4.04 -26.11
N ASP A 208 -12.38 -3.96 -27.43
CA ASP A 208 -13.54 -3.36 -28.11
C ASP A 208 -14.82 -4.14 -27.77
N GLY A 209 -15.83 -3.45 -27.26
CA GLY A 209 -17.09 -4.04 -26.79
C GLY A 209 -16.98 -4.91 -25.52
N ILE A 210 -15.84 -4.92 -24.83
CA ILE A 210 -15.64 -5.74 -23.62
C ILE A 210 -15.89 -4.90 -22.35
N SER A 211 -16.92 -5.28 -21.59
CA SER A 211 -17.35 -4.58 -20.36
C SER A 211 -16.30 -4.54 -19.26
N LEU A 212 -15.33 -5.47 -19.25
CA LEU A 212 -14.24 -5.46 -18.28
C LEU A 212 -13.44 -4.15 -18.34
N LYS A 213 -13.22 -3.57 -19.52
CA LYS A 213 -12.51 -2.30 -19.66
C LYS A 213 -13.17 -1.19 -18.86
N ASP A 214 -14.48 -0.97 -19.10
CA ASP A 214 -15.23 0.10 -18.44
C ASP A 214 -15.33 -0.13 -16.92
N ASN A 215 -15.47 -1.39 -16.49
CA ASN A 215 -15.46 -1.74 -15.06
C ASN A 215 -14.12 -1.40 -14.40
N VAL A 216 -12.99 -1.70 -15.06
CA VAL A 216 -11.66 -1.38 -14.54
C VAL A 216 -11.47 0.13 -14.45
N GLU A 217 -11.84 0.89 -15.49
CA GLU A 217 -11.75 2.36 -15.49
C GLU A 217 -12.58 2.98 -14.34
N ASN A 218 -13.82 2.52 -14.14
CA ASN A 218 -14.66 2.97 -13.03
C ASN A 218 -14.09 2.64 -11.64
N LEU A 219 -13.50 1.44 -11.48
CA LEU A 219 -12.88 1.04 -10.20
C LEU A 219 -11.59 1.83 -9.93
N VAL A 220 -10.82 2.17 -10.95
CA VAL A 220 -9.66 3.06 -10.82
C VAL A 220 -10.09 4.45 -10.35
N ASP A 221 -11.14 5.02 -10.93
CA ASP A 221 -11.66 6.33 -10.50
C ASP A 221 -12.15 6.28 -9.05
N LYS A 222 -12.88 5.22 -8.67
CA LYS A 222 -13.28 4.98 -7.27
C LYS A 222 -12.08 4.87 -6.33
N ALA A 223 -11.01 4.17 -6.72
CA ALA A 223 -9.81 4.04 -5.92
C ALA A 223 -9.07 5.38 -5.76
N LYS A 224 -9.07 6.21 -6.81
CA LYS A 224 -8.52 7.58 -6.77
C LYS A 224 -9.21 8.41 -5.69
N ASP A 225 -10.54 8.45 -5.72
CA ASP A 225 -11.34 9.18 -4.72
C ASP A 225 -11.06 8.66 -3.31
N GLN A 226 -10.92 7.34 -3.14
CA GLN A 226 -10.59 6.73 -1.85
C GLN A 226 -9.19 7.15 -1.35
N PHE A 227 -8.18 7.21 -2.23
CA PHE A 227 -6.85 7.70 -1.86
C PHE A 227 -6.87 9.17 -1.45
N GLU A 228 -7.51 10.04 -2.23
CA GLU A 228 -7.64 11.48 -1.93
C GLU A 228 -8.36 11.70 -0.58
N ASN A 229 -9.29 10.81 -0.25
CA ASN A 229 -10.03 10.84 1.01
C ASN A 229 -9.39 10.04 2.16
N LEU A 230 -8.18 9.50 1.98
CA LEU A 230 -7.46 8.68 2.96
C LEU A 230 -8.24 7.43 3.41
N LEU A 231 -9.13 6.92 2.58
CA LEU A 231 -9.85 5.65 2.74
C LEU A 231 -8.99 4.48 2.24
N LEU A 232 -7.79 4.34 2.81
CA LEU A 232 -6.72 3.48 2.27
C LEU A 232 -7.09 1.99 2.27
N SER A 233 -7.82 1.54 3.29
CA SER A 233 -8.35 0.17 3.38
C SER A 233 -9.31 -0.11 2.21
N SER A 234 -10.27 0.79 1.98
CA SER A 234 -11.23 0.68 0.88
C SER A 234 -10.57 0.81 -0.49
N ALA A 235 -9.53 1.64 -0.63
CA ALA A 235 -8.72 1.70 -1.85
C ALA A 235 -8.08 0.34 -2.16
N CYS A 236 -7.49 -0.30 -1.16
CA CYS A 236 -6.91 -1.64 -1.32
C CYS A 236 -7.98 -2.68 -1.73
N GLU A 237 -9.18 -2.62 -1.16
CA GLU A 237 -10.31 -3.48 -1.55
C GLU A 237 -10.73 -3.28 -3.00
N THR A 238 -10.92 -2.02 -3.42
CA THR A 238 -11.27 -1.66 -4.80
C THR A 238 -10.20 -2.17 -5.79
N LEU A 239 -8.91 -2.06 -5.46
CA LEU A 239 -7.84 -2.59 -6.31
C LEU A 239 -7.85 -4.13 -6.38
N MET A 240 -8.25 -4.82 -5.32
CA MET A 240 -8.41 -6.28 -5.38
C MET A 240 -9.65 -6.69 -6.17
N GLU A 241 -10.72 -5.88 -6.17
CA GLU A 241 -11.90 -6.07 -7.02
C GLU A 241 -11.52 -6.10 -8.51
N ILE A 242 -10.64 -5.21 -8.96
CA ILE A 242 -10.07 -5.22 -10.32
C ILE A 242 -9.39 -6.57 -10.62
N GLY A 243 -8.54 -7.06 -9.70
CA GLY A 243 -7.88 -8.36 -9.84
C GLY A 243 -8.86 -9.54 -9.85
N ASN A 244 -9.91 -9.49 -9.03
CA ASN A 244 -10.96 -10.50 -9.00
C ASN A 244 -11.77 -10.54 -10.30
N LEU A 245 -12.12 -9.38 -10.86
CA LEU A 245 -12.77 -9.30 -12.18
C LEU A 245 -11.89 -9.89 -13.28
N GLY A 246 -10.57 -9.65 -13.22
CA GLY A 246 -9.62 -10.28 -14.15
C GLY A 246 -9.56 -11.80 -14.01
N ASN A 247 -9.57 -12.33 -12.78
CA ASN A 247 -9.63 -13.77 -12.52
C ASN A 247 -10.95 -14.39 -13.02
N LEU A 248 -12.09 -13.74 -12.75
CA LEU A 248 -13.38 -14.19 -13.25
C LEU A 248 -13.41 -14.21 -14.78
N TYR A 249 -12.96 -13.13 -15.42
CA TYR A 249 -12.93 -13.02 -16.87
C TYR A 249 -12.09 -14.14 -17.51
N ILE A 250 -10.86 -14.37 -17.04
CA ILE A 250 -10.01 -15.41 -17.63
C ILE A 250 -10.60 -16.81 -17.41
N ASP A 251 -11.32 -17.02 -16.31
CA ASP A 251 -11.98 -18.29 -16.03
C ASP A 251 -13.19 -18.55 -16.93
N GLU A 252 -14.02 -17.53 -17.15
CA GLU A 252 -15.19 -17.60 -18.05
C GLU A 252 -14.78 -17.75 -19.52
N GLN A 253 -13.76 -17.00 -19.96
CA GLN A 253 -13.28 -17.07 -21.35
C GLN A 253 -12.51 -18.36 -21.66
N ALA A 254 -11.96 -19.01 -20.64
CA ALA A 254 -11.22 -20.26 -20.74
C ALA A 254 -10.19 -20.32 -21.89
N PRO A 255 -9.26 -19.35 -22.02
CA PRO A 255 -8.38 -19.23 -23.18
C PRO A 255 -7.52 -20.47 -23.44
N TRP A 256 -7.19 -21.26 -22.41
CA TRP A 256 -6.47 -22.54 -22.56
C TRP A 256 -7.21 -23.57 -23.40
N SER A 257 -8.55 -23.53 -23.42
CA SER A 257 -9.38 -24.39 -24.27
C SER A 257 -9.47 -23.80 -25.67
N CYS A 258 -9.67 -22.49 -25.79
CA CYS A 258 -9.77 -21.79 -27.06
C CYS A 258 -8.47 -21.90 -27.89
N PHE A 259 -7.28 -21.81 -27.26
CA PHE A 259 -6.01 -22.05 -27.96
C PHE A 259 -5.89 -23.48 -28.51
N LYS A 260 -6.47 -24.49 -27.86
CA LYS A 260 -6.45 -25.87 -28.36
C LYS A 260 -7.39 -26.07 -29.55
N GLN A 261 -8.49 -25.31 -29.62
CA GLN A 261 -9.43 -25.36 -30.73
C GLN A 261 -8.84 -24.77 -32.02
N GLY A 262 -7.96 -23.77 -31.91
CA GLY A 262 -7.31 -23.13 -33.06
C GLY A 262 -8.21 -22.12 -33.79
N GLY A 263 -7.74 -21.60 -34.93
CA GLY A 263 -8.49 -20.65 -35.76
C GLY A 263 -8.94 -19.39 -35.02
N GLU A 264 -10.18 -18.97 -35.26
CA GLU A 264 -10.80 -17.80 -34.62
C GLU A 264 -10.84 -17.91 -33.08
N SER A 265 -11.01 -19.11 -32.53
CA SER A 265 -10.97 -19.32 -31.07
C SER A 265 -9.60 -18.98 -30.49
N ALA A 266 -8.51 -19.33 -31.16
CA ALA A 266 -7.16 -19.00 -30.70
C ALA A 266 -6.87 -17.49 -30.82
N GLU A 267 -7.43 -16.83 -31.84
CA GLU A 267 -7.33 -15.36 -31.97
C GLU A 267 -8.06 -14.65 -30.82
N LYS A 268 -9.30 -15.08 -30.51
CA LYS A 268 -10.05 -14.58 -29.36
C LYS A 268 -9.28 -14.78 -28.06
N ALA A 269 -8.72 -15.97 -27.84
CA ALA A 269 -7.90 -16.24 -26.67
C ALA A 269 -6.68 -15.30 -26.56
N ALA A 270 -6.05 -14.95 -27.68
CA ALA A 270 -4.94 -13.98 -27.67
C ALA A 270 -5.41 -12.56 -27.28
N LYS A 271 -6.60 -12.12 -27.74
CA LYS A 271 -7.22 -10.86 -27.28
C LYS A 271 -7.53 -10.91 -25.78
N ASP A 272 -8.10 -12.02 -25.31
CA ASP A 272 -8.39 -12.25 -23.88
C ASP A 272 -7.13 -12.10 -23.00
N LEU A 273 -5.98 -12.63 -23.45
CA LEU A 273 -4.71 -12.43 -22.74
C LEU A 273 -4.27 -10.96 -22.72
N VAL A 274 -4.40 -10.23 -23.84
CA VAL A 274 -4.06 -8.79 -23.90
C VAL A 274 -4.90 -7.98 -22.91
N ILE A 275 -6.20 -8.26 -22.84
CA ILE A 275 -7.13 -7.58 -21.91
C ILE A 275 -6.67 -7.77 -20.46
N ILE A 276 -6.38 -9.02 -20.06
CA ILE A 276 -5.93 -9.31 -18.69
C ILE A 276 -4.57 -8.66 -18.39
N LEU A 277 -3.63 -8.67 -19.35
CA LEU A 277 -2.32 -8.05 -19.14
C LEU A 277 -2.42 -6.52 -19.04
N GLU A 278 -3.34 -5.89 -19.76
CA GLU A 278 -3.63 -4.46 -19.61
C GLU A 278 -4.24 -4.16 -18.24
N THR A 279 -5.18 -4.98 -17.77
CA THR A 279 -5.69 -4.90 -16.39
C THR A 279 -4.55 -5.01 -15.37
N MET A 280 -3.60 -5.94 -15.57
CA MET A 280 -2.43 -6.07 -14.69
C MET A 280 -1.50 -4.86 -14.74
N ARG A 281 -1.35 -4.22 -15.91
CA ARG A 281 -0.60 -2.96 -16.04
C ARG A 281 -1.23 -1.87 -15.18
N ILE A 282 -2.54 -1.73 -15.26
CA ILE A 282 -3.32 -0.75 -14.49
C ILE A 282 -3.20 -1.02 -12.98
N ILE A 283 -3.34 -2.28 -12.55
CA ILE A 283 -3.13 -2.67 -11.15
C ILE A 283 -1.73 -2.31 -10.68
N ALA A 284 -0.69 -2.58 -11.48
CA ALA A 284 0.68 -2.24 -11.10
C ALA A 284 0.86 -0.74 -10.83
N ILE A 285 0.24 0.11 -11.64
CA ILE A 285 0.32 1.57 -11.46
C ILE A 285 -0.47 1.98 -10.21
N ALA A 286 -1.73 1.56 -10.10
CA ALA A 286 -2.62 1.96 -9.03
C ALA A 286 -2.21 1.43 -7.63
N LEU A 287 -1.52 0.29 -7.58
CA LEU A 287 -1.02 -0.31 -6.35
C LEU A 287 0.36 0.23 -5.93
N SER A 288 1.03 0.99 -6.79
CA SER A 288 2.39 1.52 -6.55
C SER A 288 2.54 2.40 -5.30
N PRO A 289 1.53 3.20 -4.86
CA PRO A 289 1.63 3.95 -3.61
C PRO A 289 1.69 3.03 -2.37
N ILE A 290 1.15 1.81 -2.48
CA ILE A 290 1.05 0.84 -1.38
C ILE A 290 2.21 -0.16 -1.44
N THR A 291 2.43 -0.79 -2.60
CA THR A 291 3.42 -1.86 -2.81
C THR A 291 4.39 -1.53 -3.96
N PRO A 292 5.27 -0.54 -3.79
CA PRO A 292 6.09 -0.04 -4.89
C PRO A 292 6.99 -1.12 -5.51
N SER A 293 7.54 -2.04 -4.71
CA SER A 293 8.48 -3.03 -5.25
C SER A 293 7.76 -4.14 -6.03
N LEU A 294 6.60 -4.59 -5.54
CA LEU A 294 5.72 -5.54 -6.23
C LEU A 294 5.18 -4.96 -7.52
N SER A 295 4.73 -3.71 -7.46
CA SER A 295 4.23 -2.95 -8.60
C SER A 295 5.28 -2.86 -9.70
N LEU A 296 6.54 -2.54 -9.35
CA LEU A 296 7.66 -2.55 -10.28
C LEU A 296 7.91 -3.95 -10.87
N ARG A 297 7.86 -5.02 -10.05
CA ARG A 297 8.03 -6.40 -10.55
C ARG A 297 6.93 -6.82 -11.52
N ILE A 298 5.68 -6.40 -11.31
CA ILE A 298 4.59 -6.64 -12.25
C ILE A 298 4.86 -5.85 -13.54
N TYR A 299 5.12 -4.55 -13.43
CA TYR A 299 5.30 -3.65 -14.57
C TYR A 299 6.48 -4.07 -15.47
N THR A 300 7.59 -4.50 -14.86
CA THR A 300 8.75 -5.02 -15.59
C THR A 300 8.49 -6.36 -16.26
N GLN A 301 7.67 -7.25 -15.68
CA GLN A 301 7.27 -8.48 -16.37
C GLN A 301 6.39 -8.22 -17.59
N LEU A 302 5.71 -7.08 -17.62
CA LEU A 302 4.96 -6.61 -18.78
C LEU A 302 5.86 -6.00 -19.88
N GLY A 303 7.20 -6.03 -19.72
CA GLY A 303 8.15 -5.56 -20.72
C GLY A 303 8.50 -4.07 -20.64
N PHE A 304 8.09 -3.39 -19.57
CA PHE A 304 8.48 -1.99 -19.33
C PHE A 304 9.76 -1.89 -18.49
N THR A 305 10.43 -0.73 -18.55
CA THR A 305 11.64 -0.46 -17.76
C THR A 305 11.33 0.15 -16.40
N GLU A 306 12.30 0.10 -15.50
CA GLU A 306 12.22 0.77 -14.20
C GLU A 306 12.16 2.31 -14.34
N ASP A 307 12.87 2.88 -15.33
CA ASP A 307 12.81 4.32 -15.59
C ASP A 307 11.41 4.76 -16.01
N GLN A 308 10.74 3.98 -16.88
CA GLN A 308 9.35 4.22 -17.22
C GLN A 308 8.47 4.17 -15.97
N PHE A 309 8.67 3.17 -15.10
CA PHE A 309 7.91 3.03 -13.86
C PHE A 309 8.07 4.24 -12.93
N ARG A 310 9.29 4.78 -12.79
CA ARG A 310 9.58 5.93 -11.92
C ARG A 310 8.93 7.25 -12.37
N THR A 311 8.55 7.34 -13.64
CA THR A 311 7.89 8.53 -14.21
C THR A 311 6.36 8.45 -14.24
N LEU A 312 5.79 7.30 -13.84
CA LEU A 312 4.36 7.07 -13.88
C LEU A 312 3.60 8.05 -12.98
N ARG A 313 2.42 8.44 -13.46
CA ARG A 313 1.41 9.20 -12.74
C ARG A 313 0.11 8.40 -12.66
N TRP A 314 -0.82 8.90 -11.86
CA TRP A 314 -2.13 8.24 -11.75
C TRP A 314 -2.85 8.20 -13.10
N GLU A 315 -2.69 9.21 -13.94
CA GLU A 315 -3.33 9.28 -15.26
C GLU A 315 -2.90 8.14 -16.21
N ASP A 316 -1.76 7.51 -15.95
CA ASP A 316 -1.25 6.37 -16.74
C ASP A 316 -2.02 5.07 -16.46
N THR A 317 -2.92 5.06 -15.47
CA THR A 317 -3.88 3.97 -15.23
C THR A 317 -4.96 3.87 -16.30
N LYS A 318 -5.08 4.84 -17.21
CA LYS A 318 -6.01 4.78 -18.34
C LYS A 318 -5.73 3.58 -19.23
N TRP A 319 -6.77 2.94 -19.75
CA TRP A 319 -6.66 1.80 -20.65
C TRP A 319 -5.97 2.19 -21.97
N GLY A 320 -5.14 1.30 -22.51
CA GLY A 320 -4.54 1.44 -23.84
C GLY A 320 -3.01 1.49 -23.86
N GLY A 321 -2.34 1.15 -22.75
CA GLY A 321 -0.89 1.24 -22.62
C GLY A 321 -0.12 0.13 -23.33
N LEU A 322 -0.68 -1.09 -23.41
CA LEU A 322 -0.05 -2.21 -24.11
C LEU A 322 -0.32 -2.18 -25.63
N LYS A 323 0.74 -2.40 -26.42
CA LYS A 323 0.72 -2.38 -27.89
C LYS A 323 1.06 -3.73 -28.51
N ALA A 324 0.55 -3.98 -29.72
CA ALA A 324 0.92 -5.13 -30.54
C ALA A 324 2.43 -5.16 -30.77
N GLY A 325 3.01 -6.37 -30.77
CA GLY A 325 4.45 -6.57 -30.90
C GLY A 325 5.25 -6.38 -29.61
N GLN A 326 4.63 -5.89 -28.53
CA GLN A 326 5.29 -5.83 -27.22
C GLN A 326 5.63 -7.24 -26.72
N VAL A 327 6.87 -7.41 -26.28
CA VAL A 327 7.40 -8.68 -25.78
C VAL A 327 7.41 -8.64 -24.26
N MET A 328 6.69 -9.58 -23.65
CA MET A 328 6.66 -9.78 -22.20
C MET A 328 7.90 -10.51 -21.73
N MET A 329 8.32 -10.23 -20.50
CA MET A 329 9.45 -10.94 -19.90
C MET A 329 9.06 -12.37 -19.52
N GLU A 330 10.07 -13.18 -19.22
CA GLU A 330 9.88 -14.55 -18.76
C GLU A 330 8.97 -14.59 -17.51
N PRO A 331 7.87 -15.37 -17.51
CA PRO A 331 6.95 -15.45 -16.38
C PRO A 331 7.66 -15.94 -15.13
N LYS A 332 7.59 -15.17 -14.05
CA LYS A 332 8.08 -15.57 -12.73
C LYS A 332 7.07 -15.16 -11.66
N PRO A 333 6.87 -15.93 -10.58
CA PRO A 333 6.06 -15.48 -9.46
C PRO A 333 6.54 -14.10 -8.95
N VAL A 334 5.70 -13.07 -9.06
CA VAL A 334 6.01 -11.70 -8.59
C VAL A 334 5.89 -11.56 -7.07
N PHE A 335 5.19 -12.51 -6.44
CA PHE A 335 5.00 -12.58 -5.01
C PHE A 335 5.03 -14.06 -4.60
N ALA A 336 5.96 -14.41 -3.72
CA ALA A 336 6.03 -15.74 -3.15
C ALA A 336 5.01 -15.84 -2.01
N ARG A 337 4.22 -16.92 -2.00
CA ARG A 337 3.32 -17.19 -0.88
C ARG A 337 4.13 -17.32 0.41
N ILE A 338 3.67 -16.69 1.48
CA ILE A 338 4.26 -16.81 2.81
C ILE A 338 3.79 -18.15 3.38
N GLU A 339 4.73 -19.04 3.71
CA GLU A 339 4.45 -20.34 4.34
C GLU A 339 4.22 -20.15 5.84
N THR A 340 3.28 -20.91 6.40
CA THR A 340 3.08 -21.01 7.86
C THR A 340 3.83 -22.23 8.41
N GLU A 341 4.15 -22.24 9.72
CA GLU A 341 4.74 -23.43 10.38
C GLU A 341 3.86 -24.69 10.23
N THR A 342 2.54 -24.51 10.12
CA THR A 342 1.57 -25.57 9.80
C THR A 342 1.74 -26.12 8.38
N ASP A 343 1.98 -25.24 7.39
CA ASP A 343 2.25 -25.65 6.01
C ASP A 343 3.57 -26.43 5.91
N GLU A 344 4.60 -26.04 6.66
CA GLU A 344 5.89 -26.75 6.74
C GLU A 344 5.74 -28.16 7.35
N LYS A 345 4.90 -28.31 8.39
CA LYS A 345 4.58 -29.60 9.02
C LYS A 345 3.78 -30.52 8.11
N ASP A 346 2.84 -29.98 7.31
CA ASP A 346 2.08 -30.76 6.34
C ASP A 346 2.89 -31.13 5.09
N GLN A 347 3.80 -30.26 4.65
CA GLN A 347 4.73 -30.58 3.57
C GLN A 347 5.78 -31.64 3.98
N SER A 348 6.24 -31.62 5.24
CA SER A 348 7.16 -32.63 5.76
C SER A 348 6.46 -33.98 6.00
N SER A 349 5.22 -33.98 6.49
CA SER A 349 4.41 -35.19 6.69
C SER A 349 4.02 -35.86 5.37
N SER A 350 3.68 -35.07 4.33
CA SER A 350 3.34 -35.57 2.99
C SER A 350 4.57 -36.09 2.20
N LYS A 351 5.76 -35.51 2.43
CA LYS A 351 7.03 -36.07 1.91
C LYS A 351 7.40 -37.40 2.59
N ALA A 352 7.13 -37.55 3.89
CA ALA A 352 7.34 -38.81 4.60
C ALA A 352 6.41 -39.94 4.12
N THR A 353 5.16 -39.64 3.75
CA THR A 353 4.21 -40.65 3.24
C THR A 353 4.52 -41.10 1.80
N LYS A 354 5.15 -40.25 0.97
CA LYS A 354 5.58 -40.63 -0.40
C LYS A 354 6.87 -41.45 -0.45
N GLY A 355 7.64 -41.53 0.64
CA GLY A 355 8.86 -42.35 0.75
C GLY A 355 8.63 -43.85 1.04
N GLY A 356 7.41 -44.26 1.43
CA GLY A 356 7.12 -45.61 1.93
C GLY A 356 6.74 -46.69 0.91
N LYS A 357 6.70 -46.40 -0.40
CA LYS A 357 6.38 -47.39 -1.43
C LYS A 357 7.51 -47.57 -2.44
N LYS A 358 8.60 -48.23 -2.02
CA LYS A 358 9.50 -48.94 -2.95
C LYS A 358 10.25 -50.09 -2.24
N LYS A 359 9.98 -51.30 -2.76
CA LYS A 359 10.72 -52.58 -2.63
C LYS A 359 10.61 -53.35 -1.30
N ALA A 360 9.67 -54.29 -1.27
CA ALA A 360 9.95 -55.64 -0.81
C ALA A 360 9.92 -56.58 -2.03
N ARG A 361 11.07 -57.03 -2.51
CA ARG A 361 11.17 -58.14 -3.47
C ARG A 361 12.22 -59.11 -2.94
N SER A 362 11.69 -60.21 -2.42
CA SER A 362 12.26 -61.55 -2.19
C SER A 362 13.77 -61.75 -2.37
N GLN A 363 14.43 -62.15 -1.28
CA GLN A 363 15.68 -62.91 -1.27
C GLN A 363 15.45 -64.36 -1.74
N GLY A 364 16.40 -64.87 -2.52
CA GLY A 364 16.71 -66.28 -2.77
C GLY A 364 18.03 -66.30 -3.56
N LEU A 365 19.16 -66.72 -2.95
CA LEU A 365 19.75 -68.07 -3.07
C LEU A 365 20.25 -68.31 -4.52
N VAL A 366 21.50 -68.65 -4.87
CA VAL A 366 22.67 -69.30 -4.23
C VAL A 366 23.91 -68.98 -5.10
N GLU A 367 25.08 -69.15 -4.50
CA GLU A 367 26.44 -69.31 -5.05
C GLU A 367 26.57 -69.84 -6.49
N ALA A 368 27.43 -69.16 -7.27
CA ALA A 368 28.60 -69.67 -8.02
C ALA A 368 29.00 -68.63 -9.09
#